data_AF-A0AAC8TGA9-F1
#
_entry.id   AF-A0AAC8TGA9-F1
#
_cell.length_a   1.000
_cell.length_b   1.000
_cell.length_c   1.000
_cell.angle_alpha   90.00
_cell.angle_beta   90.00
_cell.angle_gamma   90.00
#
_symmetry.space_group_name_H-M   'P 1'
#
loop_
_entity.id
_entity.type
_entity.pdbx_description
1 polymer ?
#
loop_
_entity_poly.entity_id
_entity_poly.type
_entity_poly.pdbx_seq_one_letter_code
_entity_poly.pdbx_strand_id
1 'polypeptide(L)' 'MGDLSICRPWGWTGAIILTERIKLAMERAGMTGLRLREA' A
#
# COMPACT_ATOMS: atom_id res chain seq x y z
N MET A 1 -0.12 19.76 -4.82
CA MET A 1 -1.08 18.78 -4.27
C MET A 1 -0.47 17.41 -4.48
N GLY A 2 0.07 16.82 -3.41
CA GLY A 2 0.88 15.61 -3.50
C GLY A 2 0.01 14.38 -3.74
N ASP A 3 0.31 13.64 -4.80
CA ASP A 3 -0.19 12.28 -5.04
C ASP A 3 0.34 11.40 -3.90
N LEU A 4 -0.45 11.27 -2.82
CA LEU A 4 -0.10 10.48 -1.65
C LEU A 4 -0.15 9.00 -2.02
N SER A 5 0.90 8.50 -2.68
CA SER A 5 0.98 7.12 -3.16
C SER A 5 1.15 6.10 -2.03
N ILE A 6 1.85 6.48 -0.96
CA ILE A 6 2.12 5.63 0.22
C ILE A 6 2.06 6.50 1.47
N CYS A 7 1.32 6.03 2.47
CA CYS A 7 1.26 6.61 3.81
C CYS A 7 1.67 5.55 4.85
N ARG A 8 2.59 5.91 5.74
CA ARG A 8 2.99 5.09 6.90
C ARG A 8 2.31 5.67 8.13
N PRO A 9 1.22 5.07 8.63
CA PRO A 9 0.58 5.57 9.85
C PRO A 9 1.57 5.47 11.01
N TRP A 10 1.73 6.58 11.74
CA TRP A 10 2.65 6.65 12.87
C TRP A 10 2.24 5.64 13.95
N GLY A 11 3.20 4.90 14.49
CA GLY A 11 2.96 3.88 15.52
C GLY A 11 2.53 2.51 14.99
N TRP A 12 2.45 2.28 13.67
CA TRP A 12 2.10 0.96 13.10
C TRP A 12 3.34 0.28 12.51
N THR A 13 3.76 -0.84 13.10
CA THR A 13 4.87 -1.65 12.60
C THR A 13 4.37 -2.59 11.51
N GLY A 14 4.92 -2.47 10.29
CA GLY A 14 4.65 -3.39 9.18
C GLY A 14 3.37 -3.13 8.38
N ALA A 15 2.62 -2.08 8.69
CA ALA A 15 1.44 -1.68 7.92
C ALA A 15 1.69 -0.40 7.12
N ILE A 16 1.18 -0.38 5.90
CA ILE A 16 1.22 0.76 4.99
C ILE A 16 -0.17 0.97 4.40
N ILE A 17 -0.58 2.23 4.26
CA ILE A 17 -1.75 2.61 3.48
C ILE A 17 -1.23 3.04 2.11
N LEU A 18 -1.80 2.47 1.05
CA LEU A 18 -1.34 2.67 -0.32
C LEU A 18 -2.53 2.98 -1.22
N THR A 19 -2.27 3.68 -2.32
CA THR A 19 -3.31 3.96 -3.31
C THR A 19 -3.60 2.74 -4.17
N GLU A 20 -4.77 2.73 -4.80
CA GLU A 20 -5.17 1.66 -5.72
C GLU A 20 -4.19 1.49 -6.90
N ARG A 21 -3.55 2.58 -7.34
CA ARG A 21 -2.49 2.54 -8.37
C ARG A 21 -1.30 1.70 -7.91
N ILE A 22 -0.86 1.86 -6.66
CA ILE A 22 0.24 1.09 -6.09
C ILE A 22 -0.19 -0.38 -5.89
N LYS A 23 -1.43 -0.62 -5.42
CA LYS A 23 -1.99 -1.98 -5.32
C LYS A 23 -1.91 -2.71 -6.66
N LEU A 24 -2.38 -2.08 -7.74
CA LEU A 24 -2.38 -2.67 -9.08
C LEU A 24 -0.96 -2.91 -9.60
N ALA A 25 -0.02 -2.00 -9.32
CA ALA A 25 1.38 -2.16 -9.69
C ALA A 25 2.04 -3.34 -8.94
N MET A 26 1.70 -3.55 -7.66
CA MET A 26 2.20 -4.66 -6.84
C MET A 26 1.63 -6.00 -7.31
N GLU A 27 0.35 -6.06 -7.65
CA GLU A 27 -0.29 -7.25 -8.24
C GLU A 27 0.37 -7.61 -9.59
N ARG A 28 0.61 -6.62 -10.45
CA ARG A 28 1.33 -6.83 -11.72
C ARG A 28 2.77 -7.26 -11.54
N ALA A 29 3.42 -6.80 -10.47
CA ALA A 29 4.77 -7.22 -10.10
C ALA A 29 4.81 -8.64 -9.51
N GLY A 30 3.66 -9.30 -9.31
CA GLY A 30 3.58 -10.66 -8.76
C GLY A 30 4.02 -10.73 -7.30
N MET A 31 3.83 -9.65 -6.55
CA MET A 31 4.32 -9.51 -5.18
C MET A 31 3.50 -10.41 -4.25
N THR A 32 4.11 -11.46 -3.68
CA THR A 32 3.43 -12.42 -2.81
C THR A 32 3.63 -12.08 -1.32
N GLY A 33 2.71 -12.52 -0.45
CA GLY A 33 2.81 -12.34 1.00
C GLY A 33 2.19 -11.06 1.56
N LEU A 34 1.57 -10.23 0.72
CA LEU A 34 0.85 -9.04 1.16
C LEU A 34 -0.56 -9.38 1.60
N ARG A 35 -0.97 -8.90 2.78
CA ARG A 35 -2.38 -8.90 3.19
C ARG A 35 -2.92 -7.48 3.09
N LEU A 36 -3.69 -7.23 2.04
CA LEU A 36 -4.37 -5.95 1.83
C LEU A 36 -5.78 -6.01 2.42
N ARG A 37 -6.19 -4.93 3.08
CA ARG A 37 -7.56 -4.72 3.55
C ARG A 37 -7.98 -3.31 3.16
N GLU A 38 -9.25 -3.15 2.84
CA GLU A 38 -9.84 -1.82 2.69
C GLU A 38 -9.87 -1.15 4.07
N ALA A 39 -9.45 0.12 4.12
CA ALA A 39 -9.35 0.92 5.33
C ALA A 39 -10.61 1.78 5.51
#